data_AF-A0A1Q9GLT8-F1
#
_entry.id   AF-A0A1Q9GLT8-F1
#
_cell.length_a   1.000
_cell.length_b   1.000
_cell.length_c   1.000
_cell.angle_alpha   90.00
_cell.angle_beta   90.00
_cell.angle_gamma   90.00
#
_symmetry.space_group_name_H-M   'P 1'
#
loop_
_entity.id
_entity.type
_entity.pdbx_description
1 polymer ?
#
loop_
_entity_poly.entity_id
_entity_poly.type
_entity_poly.pdbx_seq_one_letter_code
_entity_poly.pdbx_strand_id
1 'polypeptide(L)'
;MLVERFPLPWLALACYCLFITYVSLIPGQGEGDLTDLKQYKIPHLDKLLHIAAYWLYALLALLAMSRVSQRRWLASSLLLLLILHGVALEYLQITLTLNREASLQDIIANTVGVILGYLTMLVYQICQARRSH
;
A
#
# COMPACT_ATOMS: atom_id res chain seq x y z
N MET A 1 23.69 21.82 -7.64
CA MET A 1 23.61 20.94 -8.83
C MET A 1 23.86 19.44 -8.54
N LEU A 2 23.91 18.96 -7.29
CA LEU A 2 24.06 17.52 -6.96
C LEU A 2 22.78 16.83 -6.45
N VAL A 3 21.69 17.58 -6.26
CA VAL A 3 20.41 17.08 -5.69
C VAL A 3 19.42 16.63 -6.78
N GLU A 4 19.73 16.85 -8.06
CA GLU A 4 18.81 16.66 -9.19
C GLU A 4 18.62 15.22 -9.69
N ARG A 5 19.23 14.19 -9.07
CA ARG A 5 19.24 12.83 -9.65
C ARG A 5 18.90 11.67 -8.74
N PHE A 6 18.63 11.87 -7.45
CA PHE A 6 18.25 10.75 -6.60
C PHE A 6 16.78 10.39 -6.82
N PRO A 7 16.45 9.15 -7.21
CA PRO A 7 15.08 8.69 -7.41
C PRO A 7 14.43 8.43 -6.03
N LEU A 8 14.49 9.40 -5.13
CA LEU A 8 14.10 9.28 -3.73
C LEU A 8 12.67 8.73 -3.55
N PRO A 9 11.66 9.12 -4.36
CA PRO A 9 10.34 8.50 -4.28
C PRO A 9 10.32 7.02 -4.69
N TRP A 10 11.14 6.62 -5.66
CA TRP A 10 11.26 5.21 -6.06
C TRP A 10 11.99 4.40 -5.00
N LEU A 11 13.02 4.98 -4.37
CA LEU A 11 13.68 4.37 -3.22
C LEU A 11 12.70 4.23 -2.06
N ALA A 12 11.92 5.27 -1.76
CA ALA A 12 10.89 5.21 -0.73
C ALA A 12 9.83 4.15 -1.05
N LEU A 13 9.39 4.05 -2.30
CA LEU A 13 8.47 3.01 -2.76
C LEU A 13 9.05 1.61 -2.58
N ALA A 14 10.31 1.41 -2.95
CA ALA A 14 11.00 0.13 -2.81
C ALA A 14 11.18 -0.26 -1.32
N CYS A 15 11.65 0.67 -0.49
CA CYS A 15 11.75 0.46 0.96
C CYS A 15 10.39 0.16 1.58
N TYR A 16 9.35 0.87 1.16
CA TYR A 16 8.00 0.63 1.64
C TYR A 16 7.49 -0.74 1.20
N CYS A 17 7.65 -1.13 -0.06
CA CYS A 17 7.30 -2.47 -0.57
C CYS A 17 7.94 -3.60 0.28
N LEU A 18 9.22 -3.47 0.60
CA LEU A 18 9.92 -4.42 1.48
C LEU A 18 9.34 -4.41 2.90
N PHE A 19 9.07 -3.22 3.44
CA PHE A 19 8.48 -3.05 4.77
C PHE A 19 7.09 -3.69 4.88
N ILE A 20 6.14 -3.39 3.98
CA ILE A 20 4.82 -4.01 3.99
C ILE A 20 4.94 -5.53 3.81
N THR A 21 5.78 -6.01 2.88
CA THR A 21 5.97 -7.46 2.69
C THR A 21 6.46 -8.14 3.96
N TYR A 22 7.47 -7.56 4.62
CA TYR A 22 7.99 -8.07 5.88
C TYR A 22 6.92 -8.10 6.98
N VAL A 23 6.22 -6.97 7.21
CA VAL A 23 5.20 -6.86 8.26
C VAL A 23 4.03 -7.81 8.00
N SER A 24 3.58 -7.94 6.75
CA SER A 24 2.49 -8.84 6.36
C SER A 24 2.84 -10.33 6.55
N LEU A 25 4.12 -10.70 6.49
CA LEU A 25 4.60 -12.08 6.68
C LEU A 25 5.03 -12.37 8.12
N ILE A 26 4.82 -11.46 9.07
CA ILE A 26 5.00 -11.78 10.49
C ILE A 26 3.94 -12.84 10.87
N PRO A 27 4.35 -14.00 11.43
CA PRO A 27 3.45 -15.08 11.82
C PRO A 27 2.32 -14.59 12.74
N GLY A 28 1.16 -15.24 12.68
CA GLY A 28 0.07 -14.96 13.60
C GLY A 28 0.50 -15.30 15.03
N GLN A 29 0.59 -14.29 15.90
CA GLN A 29 1.09 -14.45 17.26
C GLN A 29 -0.03 -14.75 18.25
N GLY A 30 0.33 -15.42 19.36
CA GLY A 30 -0.58 -15.77 20.45
C GLY A 30 -0.98 -14.57 21.30
N GLU A 31 -1.94 -14.79 22.20
CA GLU A 31 -2.46 -13.77 23.11
C GLU A 31 -1.33 -13.08 23.90
N GLY A 32 -1.28 -11.74 23.84
CA GLY A 32 -0.33 -10.92 24.60
C GLY A 32 0.86 -10.34 23.83
N ASP A 33 1.02 -10.67 22.54
CA ASP A 33 2.02 -9.99 21.69
C ASP A 33 1.52 -8.62 21.21
N LEU A 34 2.42 -7.65 21.01
CA LEU A 34 2.08 -6.30 20.54
C LEU A 34 1.39 -6.29 19.16
N THR A 35 1.57 -7.34 18.37
CA THR A 35 0.96 -7.49 17.06
C THR A 35 -0.42 -8.15 17.09
N ASP A 36 -0.89 -8.62 18.26
CA ASP A 36 -2.25 -9.11 18.41
C ASP A 36 -3.24 -7.95 18.48
N LEU A 37 -3.77 -7.58 17.31
CA LEU A 37 -4.70 -6.46 17.17
C LEU A 37 -6.01 -6.66 17.97
N LYS A 38 -6.36 -7.91 18.32
CA LYS A 38 -7.58 -8.20 19.09
C LYS A 38 -7.50 -7.64 20.51
N GLN A 39 -6.30 -7.49 21.07
CA GLN A 39 -6.10 -6.93 22.42
C GLN A 39 -6.65 -5.51 22.56
N TYR A 40 -6.67 -4.74 21.46
CA TYR A 40 -7.14 -3.36 21.45
C TYR A 40 -8.67 -3.24 21.43
N LYS A 41 -9.39 -4.34 21.20
CA LYS A 41 -10.88 -4.40 21.15
C LYS A 41 -11.50 -3.40 20.16
N ILE A 42 -10.75 -2.97 19.15
CA ILE A 42 -11.25 -2.12 18.06
C ILE A 42 -11.78 -3.04 16.96
N PRO A 43 -13.07 -2.96 16.60
CA PRO A 43 -13.65 -3.77 15.53
C PRO A 43 -12.94 -3.52 14.20
N HIS A 44 -12.57 -4.59 13.49
CA HIS A 44 -11.98 -4.55 12.14
C HIS A 44 -10.71 -3.68 12.01
N LEU A 45 -9.96 -3.49 13.09
CA LEU A 45 -8.74 -2.68 13.10
C LEU A 45 -7.70 -3.19 12.10
N ASP A 46 -7.58 -4.51 11.96
CA ASP A 46 -6.77 -5.16 10.93
C ASP A 46 -7.12 -4.64 9.53
N LYS A 47 -8.41 -4.63 9.17
CA LYS A 47 -8.86 -4.17 7.85
C LYS A 47 -8.58 -2.69 7.63
N LEU A 48 -8.71 -1.87 8.67
CA LEU A 48 -8.36 -0.44 8.58
C LEU A 48 -6.87 -0.24 8.34
N LEU A 49 -6.01 -1.04 8.99
CA LEU A 49 -4.55 -1.01 8.77
C LEU A 49 -4.20 -1.45 7.35
N HIS A 50 -4.87 -2.48 6.81
CA HIS A 50 -4.73 -2.90 5.41
C HIS A 50 -5.09 -1.78 4.43
N ILE A 51 -6.25 -1.12 4.63
CA ILE A 51 -6.67 0.04 3.82
C ILE A 51 -5.63 1.15 3.91
N ALA A 52 -5.19 1.52 5.11
CA ALA A 52 -4.22 2.60 5.31
C ALA A 52 -2.86 2.29 4.69
N ALA A 53 -2.40 1.04 4.82
CA ALA A 53 -1.12 0.58 4.29
C ALA A 53 -1.09 0.66 2.75
N TYR A 54 -2.13 0.18 2.08
CA TYR A 54 -2.23 0.22 0.62
C TYR A 54 -2.59 1.60 0.07
N TRP A 55 -3.30 2.41 0.84
CA TRP A 55 -3.51 3.83 0.53
C TRP A 55 -2.18 4.58 0.45
N LEU A 56 -1.34 4.46 1.48
CA LEU A 56 0.00 5.05 1.47
C LEU A 56 0.88 4.44 0.36
N TYR A 57 0.78 3.13 0.14
CA TYR A 57 1.54 2.46 -0.93
C TYR A 57 1.23 3.06 -2.31
N ALA A 58 -0.06 3.24 -2.61
CA ALA A 58 -0.51 3.84 -3.86
C ALA A 58 -0.10 5.31 -3.98
N LEU A 59 -0.14 6.09 -2.90
CA LEU A 59 0.36 7.47 -2.90
C LEU A 59 1.85 7.54 -3.22
N LEU A 60 2.68 6.71 -2.58
CA LEU A 60 4.12 6.63 -2.87
C LEU A 60 4.39 6.25 -4.32
N ALA A 61 3.64 5.29 -4.87
CA ALA A 61 3.78 4.85 -6.26
C ALA A 61 3.42 5.98 -7.25
N LEU A 62 2.31 6.67 -7.02
CA LEU A 62 1.85 7.77 -7.87
C LEU A 62 2.77 9.00 -7.78
N LEU A 63 3.31 9.31 -6.60
CA LEU A 63 4.32 10.35 -6.40
C LEU A 63 5.66 10.02 -7.08
N ALA A 64 6.05 8.74 -7.08
CA ALA A 64 7.24 8.30 -7.79
C ALA A 64 7.08 8.42 -9.31
N MET A 65 5.89 8.10 -9.81
CA MET A 65 5.57 8.21 -11.22
C MET A 65 5.42 9.67 -11.69
N SER A 66 4.83 10.58 -10.88
CA SER A 66 4.60 11.96 -11.28
C SER A 66 5.89 12.73 -11.60
N ARG A 67 7.05 12.25 -11.14
CA ARG A 67 8.38 12.79 -11.47
C ARG A 67 8.98 12.24 -12.77
N VAL A 68 8.42 11.16 -13.31
CA VAL A 68 8.98 10.41 -14.45
C VAL A 68 8.06 10.44 -15.68
N SER A 69 6.74 10.40 -15.49
CA SER A 69 5.78 10.29 -16.60
C SER A 69 4.38 10.76 -16.22
N GLN A 70 3.73 11.48 -17.15
CA GLN A 70 2.33 11.91 -17.04
C GLN A 70 1.35 10.96 -17.75
N ARG A 71 1.81 9.79 -18.21
CA ARG A 71 0.97 8.88 -19.01
C ARG A 71 0.04 8.07 -18.11
N ARG A 72 -1.27 8.21 -18.34
CA ARG A 72 -2.33 7.53 -17.56
C ARG A 72 -2.20 6.01 -17.52
N TRP A 73 -1.77 5.38 -18.62
CA TRP A 73 -1.65 3.92 -18.68
C TRP A 73 -0.58 3.37 -17.72
N LEU A 74 0.53 4.09 -17.53
CA LEU A 74 1.57 3.69 -16.56
C LEU A 74 1.04 3.76 -15.13
N ALA A 75 0.20 4.75 -14.82
CA ALA A 75 -0.46 4.86 -13.52
C ALA A 75 -1.34 3.65 -13.25
N SER A 76 -2.19 3.29 -14.22
CA SER A 76 -3.07 2.13 -14.13
C SER A 76 -2.28 0.82 -13.98
N SER A 77 -1.18 0.66 -14.72
CA SER A 77 -0.30 -0.51 -14.58
C SER A 77 0.33 -0.60 -13.19
N LEU A 78 0.80 0.51 -12.62
CA LEU A 78 1.36 0.53 -11.27
C LEU A 78 0.32 0.18 -10.20
N LEU A 79 -0.89 0.75 -10.28
CA LEU A 79 -1.96 0.43 -9.32
C LEU A 79 -2.38 -1.05 -9.42
N LEU A 80 -2.42 -1.60 -10.63
CA LEU A 80 -2.66 -3.03 -10.83
C LEU A 80 -1.56 -3.88 -10.19
N LEU A 81 -0.29 -3.50 -10.33
CA LEU A 81 0.83 -4.19 -9.68
C LEU A 81 0.72 -4.17 -8.15
N LEU A 82 0.26 -3.06 -7.56
CA LEU A 82 0.02 -2.96 -6.11
C LEU A 82 -1.10 -3.92 -5.66
N ILE A 83 -2.21 -4.01 -6.42
CA ILE A 83 -3.29 -4.96 -6.12
C ILE A 83 -2.79 -6.40 -6.23
N LEU A 84 -2.04 -6.73 -7.30
CA LEU A 84 -1.46 -8.05 -7.50
C LEU A 84 -0.45 -8.40 -6.41
N HIS A 85 0.33 -7.43 -5.92
CA HIS A 85 1.23 -7.61 -4.78
C HIS A 85 0.46 -7.99 -3.52
N GLY A 86 -0.69 -7.37 -3.25
CA GLY A 86 -1.54 -7.77 -2.12
C GLY A 86 -2.14 -9.16 -2.26
N VAL A 87 -2.64 -9.52 -3.45
CA VAL A 87 -3.12 -10.88 -3.70
C VAL A 87 -1.99 -11.91 -3.52
N ALA A 88 -0.80 -11.59 -4.02
CA ALA A 88 0.37 -12.45 -3.84
C ALA A 88 0.78 -12.58 -2.38
N LEU A 89 0.71 -11.50 -1.58
CA LEU A 89 1.02 -11.54 -0.16
C LEU A 89 0.07 -12.45 0.62
N GLU A 90 -1.23 -12.41 0.35
CA GLU A 90 -2.20 -13.32 0.97
C GLU A 90 -1.90 -14.80 0.64
N TYR A 91 -1.49 -15.07 -0.60
CA TYR A 91 -1.02 -16.40 -0.98
C TYR A 91 0.31 -16.79 -0.29
N LEU A 92 1.23 -15.84 -0.11
CA LEU A 92 2.49 -16.08 0.59
C LEU A 92 2.29 -16.32 2.08
N GLN A 93 1.29 -15.69 2.71
CA GLN A 93 0.97 -15.93 4.11
C GLN A 93 0.61 -17.39 4.37
N ILE A 94 -0.26 -18.00 3.57
CA ILE A 94 -0.63 -19.41 3.77
C ILE A 94 0.50 -20.40 3.45
N THR A 95 1.45 -20.01 2.59
CA THR A 95 2.53 -20.90 2.17
C THR A 95 3.77 -20.79 3.04
N LEU A 96 4.05 -19.61 3.60
CA LEU A 96 5.29 -19.33 4.32
C LEU A 96 5.11 -19.11 5.83
N THR A 97 3.89 -18.83 6.32
CA THR A 97 3.69 -18.44 7.72
C THR A 97 2.76 -19.40 8.46
N LEU A 98 3.24 -19.91 9.60
CA LEU A 98 2.47 -20.78 10.49
C LEU A 98 1.32 -19.97 11.13
N ASN A 99 0.14 -20.57 11.22
CA ASN A 99 -1.07 -19.98 11.83
C ASN A 99 -1.59 -18.69 11.16
N ARG A 100 -1.28 -18.46 9.89
CA ARG A 100 -1.89 -17.40 9.07
C ARG A 100 -2.78 -18.02 8.01
N GLU A 101 -3.98 -17.46 7.87
CA GLU A 101 -4.91 -17.80 6.81
C GLU A 101 -5.01 -16.64 5.81
N ALA A 102 -5.15 -16.97 4.52
CA ALA A 102 -5.43 -15.98 3.49
C ALA A 102 -6.85 -15.44 3.70
N SER A 103 -7.02 -14.12 3.61
CA SER A 103 -8.31 -13.48 3.82
C SER A 103 -8.77 -12.74 2.57
N LEU A 104 -9.92 -13.15 2.04
CA LEU A 104 -10.60 -12.38 0.99
C LEU A 104 -10.90 -10.94 1.47
N GLN A 105 -11.17 -10.75 2.76
CA GLN A 105 -11.41 -9.43 3.33
C GLN A 105 -10.15 -8.56 3.30
N ASP A 106 -8.96 -9.13 3.46
CA ASP A 106 -7.69 -8.39 3.34
C ASP A 106 -7.39 -8.02 1.89
N ILE A 107 -7.66 -8.92 0.93
CA ILE A 107 -7.61 -8.56 -0.50
C ILE A 107 -8.51 -7.35 -0.81
N ILE A 108 -9.74 -7.36 -0.29
CA ILE A 108 -10.69 -6.25 -0.48
C ILE A 108 -10.17 -4.98 0.20
N ALA A 109 -9.70 -5.06 1.45
CA ALA A 109 -9.16 -3.92 2.19
C ALA A 109 -7.95 -3.29 1.49
N ASN A 110 -7.01 -4.12 1.02
CA ASN A 110 -5.85 -3.70 0.24
C ASN A 110 -6.29 -2.97 -1.04
N THR A 111 -7.24 -3.56 -1.77
CA THR A 111 -7.77 -2.98 -3.02
C THR A 111 -8.47 -1.64 -2.78
N VAL A 112 -9.27 -1.53 -1.71
CA VAL A 112 -9.91 -0.27 -1.29
C VAL A 112 -8.85 0.79 -0.98
N GLY A 113 -7.77 0.42 -0.27
CA GLY A 113 -6.64 1.31 -0.02
C GLY A 113 -6.03 1.86 -1.32
N VAL A 114 -5.75 1.00 -2.29
CA VAL A 114 -5.20 1.41 -3.61
C VAL A 114 -6.13 2.40 -4.31
N ILE A 115 -7.44 2.13 -4.34
CA ILE A 115 -8.45 3.00 -4.94
C ILE A 115 -8.48 4.37 -4.26
N LEU A 116 -8.49 4.39 -2.93
CA LEU A 116 -8.46 5.65 -2.17
C LEU A 116 -7.18 6.45 -2.45
N GLY A 117 -6.04 5.79 -2.65
CA GLY A 117 -4.77 6.46 -2.93
C GLY A 117 -4.81 7.15 -4.30
N TYR A 118 -5.38 6.47 -5.29
CA TYR A 118 -5.64 7.05 -6.61
C TYR A 118 -6.61 8.24 -6.55
N LEU A 119 -7.75 8.10 -5.86
CA LEU A 119 -8.72 9.19 -5.71
C LEU A 119 -8.11 10.40 -5.01
N THR A 120 -7.30 10.18 -3.98
CA THR A 120 -6.58 11.24 -3.26
C THR A 120 -5.67 12.02 -4.21
N MET A 121 -4.88 11.31 -5.03
CA MET A 121 -3.99 11.95 -6.00
C MET A 121 -4.76 12.69 -7.10
N LEU A 122 -5.88 12.13 -7.54
CA LEU A 122 -6.75 12.76 -8.54
C LEU A 122 -7.33 14.09 -8.01
N VAL A 123 -7.87 14.10 -6.79
CA VAL A 123 -8.38 15.32 -6.13
C VAL A 123 -7.25 16.34 -5.97
N TYR A 124 -6.06 15.91 -5.54
CA TYR A 124 -4.90 16.79 -5.42
C TYR A 124 -4.53 17.47 -6.74
N GLN A 125 -4.48 16.72 -7.84
CA GLN A 125 -4.20 17.26 -9.17
C GLN A 125 -5.27 18.26 -9.64
N ILE A 126 -6.55 17.96 -9.41
CA ILE A 126 -7.66 18.87 -9.75
C ILE A 126 -7.55 20.17 -8.94
N CYS A 127 -7.30 20.08 -7.64
CA CYS A 127 -7.13 21.25 -6.78
C CYS A 127 -5.90 22.09 -7.17
N GLN A 128 -4.81 21.46 -7.60
CA GLN A 128 -3.62 22.16 -8.07
C GLN A 128 -3.90 22.92 -9.38
N ALA A 129 -4.55 22.28 -10.36
CA ALA A 129 -4.89 22.91 -11.64
C ALA A 129 -5.82 24.14 -11.48
N ARG A 130 -6.70 24.13 -10.48
CA ARG A 130 -7.58 25.28 -10.15
C ARG A 130 -6.86 26.46 -9.50
N ARG A 131 -5.68 26.27 -8.90
CA ARG A 131 -4.90 27.33 -8.25
C ARG A 131 -3.94 28.05 -9.20
N SER A 132 -3.66 27.48 -10.37
CA SER A 132 -2.78 28.06 -11.39
C SER A 132 -3.51 28.94 -12.41
N HIS A 133 -4.83 29.11 -12.26
CA HIS A 133 -5.69 30.05 -12.98
C HIS A 133 -6.14 31.16 -12.03
#